data_AF-A0A9Q0U340-F1
#
_entry.id   AF-A0A9Q0U340-F1
#
_cell.length_a   1.000
_cell.length_b   1.000
_cell.length_c   1.000
_cell.angle_alpha   90.00
_cell.angle_beta   90.00
_cell.angle_gamma   90.00
#
_symmetry.space_group_name_H-M   'P 1'
#
loop_
_entity.id
_entity.type
_entity.pdbx_description
1 polymer ?
#
loop_
_entity_poly.entity_id
_entity_poly.type
_entity_poly.pdbx_seq_one_letter_code
_entity_poly.pdbx_strand_id
1 'polypeptide(L)'
;MGNDLVPNRDFQFEWRIGARTLIVLDDVWSLKVLEQLIFKVAGCKTLVVSRFKFPTVFKATYNVELLRGDEAISLFCHSAFGKTSIPPAADSNLVKQIVDECKGLPLALKVIGASLRDQPEICWASAKKRLSKGEPICESHESKLLDRMAISTQFLSKKVRECFFDLGSFPEDKKIPLDVLINVWVEIHDLDDEEAFAILVELSDKNLLTLVRDARAGDKYSSYYEIGVMQHDVLRDLAIHLSSQEDVNECKRLLMPRREEQLPREWERNADRPFNAQIVSIYTGEMKEMDWFRMDFPKAEVLVLNFSANEFFLPPFIDDMPRLRALVVINYSASNATIGNLSVFSNLANLKSLWLEKVSLSQLSEFTVPLKKIRKMSLILCKIHNSLEESVIDLSQKFPCLSELTIDHCEDLIQLPSSISRMQSLKSLSITNCHNLEKLPPYLGNLKSLQILRLSACPSLKMLPPCTSDLASLKFLDISQCVNLKALPEGIGKLSRLEKIDMRECLLVKLPYSAASLKSLRAVICDEDVSWLWKDLKKVNLDVQVAEKCFNLDWLDDC
;
A
#
# COMPACT_ATOMS: atom_id res chain seq x y z
N MET A 1 -26.60 -6.15 -9.96
CA MET A 1 -27.85 -5.38 -9.99
C MET A 1 -28.68 -5.81 -8.80
N GLY A 2 -28.56 -5.10 -7.68
CA GLY A 2 -29.49 -5.21 -6.56
C GLY A 2 -30.45 -4.03 -6.65
N ASN A 3 -31.75 -4.29 -6.56
CA ASN A 3 -32.78 -3.27 -6.67
C ASN A 3 -32.65 -2.25 -5.53
N ASP A 4 -32.17 -1.05 -5.85
CA ASP A 4 -32.34 0.17 -5.06
C ASP A 4 -33.83 0.55 -5.03
N LEU A 5 -34.67 -0.27 -4.40
CA LEU A 5 -36.05 0.11 -4.14
C LEU A 5 -36.07 0.92 -2.84
N VAL A 6 -35.84 2.22 -2.96
CA VAL A 6 -36.46 3.16 -2.02
C VAL A 6 -37.95 2.86 -2.09
N PRO A 7 -38.62 2.54 -0.96
CA PRO A 7 -40.07 2.34 -0.99
C PRO A 7 -40.67 3.59 -1.63
N ASN A 8 -41.47 3.40 -2.68
CA ASN A 8 -42.29 4.45 -3.28
C ASN A 8 -43.39 4.83 -2.28
N ARG A 9 -42.98 5.38 -1.13
CA ARG A 9 -43.85 6.04 -0.20
C ARG A 9 -43.83 7.49 -0.63
N ASP A 10 -44.90 7.89 -1.29
CA ASP A 10 -45.31 9.29 -1.34
C ASP A 10 -45.33 9.78 0.10
N PHE A 11 -44.23 10.39 0.53
CA PHE A 11 -44.15 11.12 1.77
C PHE A 11 -45.01 12.37 1.56
N GLN A 12 -46.34 12.22 1.68
CA GLN A 12 -47.28 13.31 1.85
C GLN A 12 -47.05 13.93 3.23
N PHE A 13 -45.87 14.50 3.44
CA PHE A 13 -45.65 15.42 4.53
C PHE A 13 -46.22 16.76 4.09
N GLU A 14 -47.35 17.15 4.68
CA GLU A 14 -47.83 18.53 4.61
C GLU A 14 -46.80 19.45 5.27
N TRP A 15 -45.85 19.94 4.47
CA TRP A 15 -44.87 20.92 4.91
C TRP A 15 -45.63 22.17 5.32
N ARG A 16 -45.71 22.44 6.63
CA ARG A 16 -46.21 23.72 7.13
C ARG A 16 -45.24 24.81 6.68
N ILE A 17 -45.60 25.48 5.59
CA ILE A 17 -44.85 26.59 5.00
C ILE A 17 -44.65 27.65 6.11
N GLY A 18 -43.41 27.77 6.60
CA GLY A 18 -43.03 28.72 7.65
C GLY A 18 -42.47 28.11 8.95
N ALA A 19 -42.61 26.79 9.19
CA ALA A 19 -42.00 26.14 10.35
C ALA A 19 -40.52 25.78 10.08
N ARG A 20 -39.63 26.05 11.05
CA ARG A 20 -38.25 25.58 11.00
C ARG A 20 -38.22 24.07 11.27
N THR A 21 -37.81 23.28 10.29
CA THR A 21 -37.80 21.81 10.39
C THR A 21 -36.37 21.27 10.35
N LEU A 22 -36.02 20.35 11.26
CA LEU A 22 -34.78 19.59 11.23
C LEU A 22 -35.06 18.18 10.71
N ILE A 23 -34.39 17.79 9.62
CA ILE A 23 -34.44 16.44 9.07
C ILE A 23 -33.14 15.75 9.46
N VAL A 24 -33.24 14.60 10.15
CA VAL A 24 -32.07 13.77 10.46
C VAL A 24 -32.15 12.53 9.59
N LEU A 25 -31.21 12.39 8.66
CA LEU A 25 -31.00 11.17 7.88
C LEU A 25 -29.90 10.38 8.59
N ASP A 26 -30.32 9.41 9.40
CA ASP A 26 -29.39 8.54 10.12
C ASP A 26 -28.91 7.40 9.21
N ASP A 27 -27.64 7.02 9.38
CA ASP A 27 -26.98 5.90 8.71
C ASP A 27 -27.13 5.87 7.16
N VAL A 28 -26.73 6.95 6.48
CA VAL A 28 -26.82 7.05 5.01
C VAL A 28 -25.60 6.43 4.32
N TRP A 29 -25.81 5.51 3.38
CA TRP A 29 -24.74 4.68 2.81
C TRP A 29 -24.28 5.03 1.38
N SER A 30 -25.00 5.86 0.64
CA SER A 30 -24.61 6.24 -0.73
C SER A 30 -25.09 7.62 -1.16
N LEU A 31 -24.33 8.24 -2.06
CA LEU A 31 -24.67 9.53 -2.65
C LEU A 31 -26.01 9.45 -3.41
N LYS A 32 -26.26 8.35 -4.12
CA LYS A 32 -27.49 8.14 -4.89
C LYS A 32 -28.74 8.09 -4.01
N VAL A 33 -28.67 7.39 -2.87
CA VAL A 33 -29.75 7.37 -1.87
C VAL A 33 -29.94 8.76 -1.26
N LEU A 34 -28.83 9.43 -0.96
CA LEU A 34 -28.86 10.76 -0.39
C LEU A 34 -29.50 11.79 -1.34
N GLU A 35 -29.16 11.77 -2.62
CA GLU A 35 -29.72 12.66 -3.65
C GLU A 35 -31.24 12.47 -3.82
N GLN A 36 -31.74 11.26 -3.60
CA GLN A 36 -33.18 10.96 -3.62
C GLN A 36 -33.91 11.45 -2.36
N LEU A 37 -33.21 11.56 -1.22
CA LEU A 37 -33.78 11.94 0.07
C LEU A 37 -33.58 13.43 0.42
N ILE A 38 -32.67 14.12 -0.25
CA ILE A 38 -32.44 15.54 -0.03
C ILE A 38 -33.54 16.36 -0.68
N PHE A 39 -34.41 16.90 0.15
CA PHE A 39 -35.37 17.92 -0.25
C PHE A 39 -34.81 19.31 0.04
N LYS A 40 -34.66 20.16 -0.98
CA LYS A 40 -34.32 21.58 -0.80
C LYS A 40 -35.57 22.39 -0.46
N VAL A 41 -36.15 22.15 0.71
CA VAL A 41 -37.32 22.92 1.21
C VAL A 41 -36.83 24.13 1.99
N ALA A 42 -37.35 25.32 1.64
CA ALA A 42 -37.00 26.57 2.33
C ALA A 42 -37.37 26.50 3.82
N GLY A 43 -36.41 26.82 4.70
CA GLY A 43 -36.60 26.77 6.17
C GLY A 43 -36.23 25.43 6.83
N CYS A 44 -35.82 24.41 6.06
CA CYS A 44 -35.36 23.13 6.60
C CYS A 44 -33.82 23.10 6.78
N LYS A 45 -33.36 22.48 7.87
CA LYS A 45 -31.97 22.04 8.04
C LYS A 45 -31.94 20.51 7.96
N THR A 46 -30.95 19.96 7.27
CA THR A 46 -30.74 18.51 7.18
C THR A 46 -29.43 18.14 7.86
N LEU A 47 -29.48 17.21 8.80
CA LEU A 47 -28.33 16.55 9.39
C LEU A 47 -28.25 15.15 8.79
N VAL A 48 -27.08 14.77 8.26
CA VAL A 48 -26.84 13.43 7.77
C VAL A 48 -25.77 12.78 8.62
N VAL A 49 -26.10 11.65 9.23
CA VAL A 49 -25.16 10.82 9.96
C VAL A 49 -24.73 9.71 9.01
N SER A 50 -23.43 9.59 8.78
CA SER A 50 -22.89 8.62 7.85
C SER A 50 -21.45 8.27 8.23
N ARG A 51 -21.04 7.07 7.82
CA ARG A 51 -19.64 6.63 7.85
C ARG A 51 -18.85 7.14 6.63
N PHE A 52 -19.53 7.79 5.68
CA PHE A 52 -18.98 8.31 4.43
C PHE A 52 -19.05 9.84 4.39
N LYS A 53 -18.12 10.46 3.69
CA LYS A 53 -18.18 11.90 3.40
C LYS A 53 -18.91 12.13 2.08
N PHE A 54 -19.78 13.13 2.03
CA PHE A 54 -20.50 13.55 0.82
C PHE A 54 -20.14 15.00 0.45
N PRO A 55 -18.89 15.26 0.03
CA PRO A 55 -18.37 16.61 -0.15
C PRO A 55 -19.08 17.40 -1.25
N THR A 56 -19.66 16.71 -2.24
CA THR A 56 -20.40 17.32 -3.36
C THR A 56 -21.75 17.88 -2.96
N VAL A 57 -22.29 17.48 -1.80
CA VAL A 57 -23.68 17.76 -1.40
C VAL A 57 -23.77 18.76 -0.25
N PHE A 58 -22.83 18.71 0.70
CA PHE A 58 -22.92 19.49 1.93
C PHE A 58 -21.86 20.59 2.03
N LYS A 59 -22.27 21.70 2.64
CA LYS A 59 -21.41 22.87 2.90
C LYS A 59 -20.56 22.74 4.18
N ALA A 60 -20.91 21.81 5.06
CA ALA A 60 -20.25 21.60 6.34
C ALA A 60 -20.29 20.12 6.73
N THR A 61 -19.18 19.60 7.22
CA THR A 61 -19.02 18.23 7.70
C THR A 61 -18.46 18.29 9.11
N TYR A 62 -19.01 17.49 10.02
CA TYR A 62 -18.50 17.32 11.38
C TYR A 62 -17.97 15.89 11.54
N ASN A 63 -16.68 15.76 11.88
CA ASN A 63 -16.09 14.46 12.18
C ASN A 63 -16.30 14.20 13.67
N VAL A 64 -16.99 13.09 14.00
CA VAL A 64 -17.22 12.71 15.39
C VAL A 64 -15.91 12.32 16.04
N GLU A 65 -15.57 12.97 17.15
CA GLU A 65 -14.36 12.69 17.91
C GLU A 65 -14.53 11.47 18.83
N LEU A 66 -13.42 10.86 19.22
CA LEU A 66 -13.39 9.79 20.22
C LEU A 66 -13.73 10.35 21.62
N LEU A 67 -14.33 9.53 22.47
CA LEU A 67 -14.66 9.92 23.84
C LEU A 67 -13.40 10.07 24.68
N ARG A 68 -13.33 11.10 25.53
CA ARG A 68 -12.17 11.36 26.39
C ARG A 68 -12.58 11.43 27.86
N GLY A 69 -11.67 11.01 28.74
CA GLY A 69 -11.78 11.17 30.19
C GLY A 69 -13.12 10.66 30.74
N ASP A 70 -13.86 11.57 31.38
CA ASP A 70 -15.09 11.24 32.12
C ASP A 70 -16.22 10.71 31.24
N GLU A 71 -16.28 11.09 29.96
CA GLU A 71 -17.32 10.60 29.04
C GLU A 71 -17.12 9.12 28.69
N ALA A 72 -15.87 8.71 28.49
CA ALA A 72 -15.50 7.33 28.23
C ALA A 72 -15.77 6.45 29.46
N ILE A 73 -15.41 6.94 30.66
CA ILE A 73 -15.68 6.27 31.94
C ILE A 73 -17.19 6.13 32.15
N SER A 74 -17.96 7.20 31.90
CA SER A 74 -19.41 7.19 32.06
C SER A 74 -20.08 6.16 31.16
N LEU A 75 -19.69 6.12 29.88
CA LEU A 75 -20.23 5.15 28.93
C LEU A 75 -19.89 3.70 29.29
N PHE A 76 -18.63 3.46 29.68
CA PHE A 76 -18.18 2.15 30.10
C PHE A 76 -18.92 1.68 31.36
N CYS A 77 -19.03 2.54 32.38
CA CYS A 77 -19.73 2.23 33.62
C CYS A 77 -21.21 1.94 33.37
N HIS A 78 -21.84 2.62 32.40
CA HIS A 78 -23.23 2.35 32.05
C HIS A 78 -23.38 0.93 31.49
N SER A 79 -22.43 0.49 30.66
CA SER A 79 -22.41 -0.86 30.12
C SER A 79 -22.01 -1.93 31.14
N ALA A 80 -21.06 -1.65 32.05
CA ALA A 80 -20.55 -2.64 33.00
C ALA A 80 -21.35 -2.74 34.31
N PHE A 81 -21.86 -1.62 34.81
CA PHE A 81 -22.50 -1.52 36.13
C PHE A 81 -23.94 -1.00 36.07
N GLY A 82 -24.42 -0.58 34.90
CA GLY A 82 -25.73 0.09 34.77
C GLY A 82 -25.77 1.49 35.38
N LYS A 83 -24.62 2.11 35.68
CA LYS A 83 -24.49 3.43 36.32
C LYS A 83 -23.55 4.33 35.52
N THR A 84 -23.68 5.64 35.62
CA THR A 84 -22.83 6.60 34.87
C THR A 84 -21.51 6.94 35.56
N SER A 85 -21.22 6.32 36.71
CA SER A 85 -19.98 6.54 37.47
C SER A 85 -19.49 5.23 38.07
N ILE A 86 -18.20 5.19 38.39
CA ILE A 86 -17.56 4.03 39.02
C ILE A 86 -18.24 3.79 40.40
N PRO A 87 -18.79 2.60 40.67
CA PRO A 87 -19.36 2.29 41.97
C PRO A 87 -18.29 2.34 43.08
N PRO A 88 -18.62 2.80 44.30
CA PRO A 88 -17.65 2.87 45.41
C PRO A 88 -17.02 1.53 45.79
N ALA A 89 -17.71 0.43 45.48
CA ALA A 89 -17.26 -0.94 45.77
C ALA A 89 -16.35 -1.53 44.68
N ALA A 90 -16.17 -0.85 43.54
CA ALA A 90 -15.33 -1.31 42.44
C ALA A 90 -13.95 -0.63 42.51
N ASP A 91 -12.89 -1.34 42.10
CA ASP A 91 -11.55 -0.76 41.99
C ASP A 91 -11.51 0.31 40.88
N SER A 92 -11.47 1.57 41.31
CA SER A 92 -11.46 2.71 40.40
C SER A 92 -10.22 2.79 39.50
N ASN A 93 -9.08 2.26 39.95
CA ASN A 93 -7.85 2.26 39.16
C ASN A 93 -7.94 1.22 38.05
N LEU A 94 -8.43 0.02 38.37
CA LEU A 94 -8.61 -1.05 37.40
C LEU A 94 -9.62 -0.66 36.30
N VAL A 95 -10.74 -0.05 36.68
CA VAL A 95 -11.75 0.44 35.71
C VAL A 95 -11.16 1.49 34.78
N LYS A 96 -10.45 2.49 35.32
CA LYS A 96 -9.82 3.54 34.51
C LYS A 96 -8.80 2.97 33.53
N GLN A 97 -7.94 2.05 33.99
CA GLN A 97 -6.96 1.38 33.13
C GLN A 97 -7.64 0.67 31.96
N ILE A 98 -8.71 -0.11 32.20
CA ILE A 98 -9.44 -0.80 31.13
C ILE A 98 -10.09 0.19 30.15
N VAL A 99 -10.65 1.29 30.64
CA VAL A 99 -11.24 2.35 29.80
C VAL A 99 -10.18 3.00 28.92
N ASP A 100 -8.99 3.24 29.45
CA ASP A 100 -7.85 3.80 28.70
C ASP A 100 -7.43 2.85 27.57
N GLU A 101 -7.40 1.53 27.81
CA GLU A 101 -7.12 0.53 26.77
C GLU A 101 -8.17 0.51 25.64
N CYS A 102 -9.38 1.01 25.87
CA CYS A 102 -10.43 1.11 24.84
C CYS A 102 -10.21 2.29 23.87
N LYS A 103 -9.17 3.11 24.08
CA LYS A 103 -8.77 4.26 23.25
C LYS A 103 -9.93 5.21 22.90
N GLY A 104 -10.91 5.35 23.78
CA GLY A 104 -12.05 6.27 23.60
C GLY A 104 -13.10 5.84 22.56
N LEU A 105 -13.03 4.60 22.03
CA LEU A 105 -13.99 4.13 21.03
C LEU A 105 -15.33 3.74 21.70
N PRO A 106 -16.46 4.42 21.40
CA PRO A 106 -17.73 4.16 22.09
C PRO A 106 -18.22 2.71 22.00
N LEU A 107 -17.97 2.07 20.86
CA LEU A 107 -18.37 0.68 20.62
C LEU A 107 -17.52 -0.30 21.44
N ALA A 108 -16.21 -0.09 21.51
CA ALA A 108 -15.32 -0.91 22.35
C ALA A 108 -15.69 -0.78 23.83
N LEU A 109 -15.87 0.47 24.32
CA LEU A 109 -16.30 0.75 25.69
C LEU A 109 -17.60 0.01 26.05
N LYS A 110 -18.59 0.02 25.14
CA LYS A 110 -19.86 -0.69 25.35
C LYS A 110 -19.70 -2.21 25.36
N VAL A 111 -18.98 -2.77 24.39
CA VAL A 111 -18.82 -4.23 24.25
C VAL A 111 -17.99 -4.80 25.39
N ILE A 112 -16.87 -4.16 25.71
CA ILE A 112 -15.99 -4.55 26.80
C ILE A 112 -16.71 -4.39 28.14
N GLY A 113 -17.35 -3.24 28.37
CA GLY A 113 -18.11 -3.00 29.60
C GLY A 113 -19.21 -4.04 29.79
N ALA A 114 -19.98 -4.36 28.74
CA ALA A 114 -21.01 -5.39 28.80
C ALA A 114 -20.45 -6.80 29.06
N SER A 115 -19.25 -7.11 28.54
CA SER A 115 -18.57 -8.40 28.77
C SER A 115 -18.14 -8.60 30.23
N LEU A 116 -17.77 -7.51 30.89
CA LEU A 116 -17.31 -7.51 32.28
C LEU A 116 -18.45 -7.35 33.30
N ARG A 117 -19.68 -7.14 32.82
CA ARG A 117 -20.88 -7.07 33.67
C ARG A 117 -21.06 -8.38 34.43
N ASP A 118 -21.32 -8.25 35.73
CA ASP A 118 -21.54 -9.37 36.66
C ASP A 118 -20.36 -10.38 36.74
N GLN A 119 -19.18 -10.01 36.22
CA GLN A 119 -17.97 -10.80 36.32
C GLN A 119 -17.17 -10.48 37.59
N PRO A 120 -16.51 -11.48 38.20
CA PRO A 120 -15.66 -11.25 39.37
C PRO A 120 -14.42 -10.43 39.01
N GLU A 121 -13.89 -9.67 39.96
CA GLU A 121 -12.77 -8.73 39.79
C GLU A 121 -11.50 -9.37 39.19
N ILE A 122 -11.29 -10.67 39.41
CA ILE A 122 -10.19 -11.43 38.80
C ILE A 122 -10.30 -11.49 37.26
N CYS A 123 -11.52 -11.54 36.71
CA CYS A 123 -11.77 -11.47 35.28
C CYS A 123 -11.48 -10.08 34.73
N TRP A 124 -11.71 -9.03 35.51
CA TRP A 124 -11.36 -7.65 35.15
C TRP A 124 -9.85 -7.45 35.09
N ALA A 125 -9.11 -7.97 36.08
CA ALA A 125 -7.64 -7.94 36.07
C ALA A 125 -7.05 -8.73 34.89
N SER A 126 -7.65 -9.89 34.56
CA SER A 126 -7.30 -10.66 33.37
C SER A 126 -7.59 -9.86 32.09
N ALA A 127 -8.76 -9.24 31.98
CA ALA A 127 -9.14 -8.40 30.85
C ALA A 127 -8.17 -7.24 30.63
N LYS A 128 -7.80 -6.53 31.70
CA LYS A 128 -6.78 -5.47 31.64
C LYS A 128 -5.46 -6.00 31.10
N LYS A 129 -4.98 -7.15 31.62
CA LYS A 129 -3.71 -7.75 31.20
C LYS A 129 -3.73 -8.14 29.73
N ARG A 130 -4.85 -8.68 29.24
CA ARG A 130 -5.06 -9.06 27.84
C ARG A 130 -5.13 -7.83 26.93
N LEU A 131 -5.97 -6.86 27.27
CA LEU A 131 -6.09 -5.60 26.53
C LEU A 131 -4.77 -4.84 26.41
N SER A 132 -3.98 -4.77 27.51
CA SER A 132 -2.66 -4.13 27.49
C SER A 132 -1.63 -4.83 26.59
N LYS A 133 -1.95 -6.03 26.10
CA LYS A 133 -1.17 -6.79 25.11
C LYS A 133 -1.83 -6.80 23.73
N GLY A 134 -2.89 -6.02 23.53
CA GLY A 134 -3.72 -6.07 22.32
C GLY A 134 -4.48 -7.38 22.14
N GLU A 135 -4.67 -8.17 23.21
CA GLU A 135 -5.42 -9.42 23.14
C GLU A 135 -6.92 -9.19 23.45
N PRO A 136 -7.83 -9.90 22.76
CA PRO A 136 -9.25 -9.86 23.09
C PRO A 136 -9.50 -10.35 24.51
N ILE A 137 -10.51 -9.82 25.19
CA ILE A 137 -10.89 -10.26 26.55
C ILE A 137 -11.51 -11.66 26.52
N CYS A 138 -12.19 -11.99 25.41
CA CYS A 138 -12.79 -13.29 25.11
C CYS A 138 -13.09 -13.39 23.60
N GLU A 139 -12.77 -14.53 22.97
CA GLU A 139 -12.99 -14.80 21.53
C GLU A 139 -14.45 -14.54 21.10
N SER A 140 -15.42 -14.86 21.95
CA SER A 140 -16.85 -14.70 21.66
C SER A 140 -17.35 -13.25 21.61
N HIS A 141 -16.58 -12.27 22.10
CA HIS A 141 -16.99 -10.86 22.15
C HIS A 141 -16.23 -9.99 21.16
N GLU A 142 -14.98 -10.34 20.87
CA GLU A 142 -14.24 -9.78 19.73
C GLU A 142 -14.95 -10.13 18.43
N SER A 143 -15.31 -11.41 18.22
CA SER A 143 -16.14 -11.83 17.08
C SER A 143 -17.43 -11.04 16.97
N LYS A 144 -18.19 -10.83 18.07
CA LYS A 144 -19.40 -9.99 18.05
C LYS A 144 -19.14 -8.51 17.72
N LEU A 145 -18.00 -7.96 18.11
CA LEU A 145 -17.61 -6.60 17.74
C LEU A 145 -17.31 -6.53 16.24
N LEU A 146 -16.52 -7.47 15.74
CA LEU A 146 -16.15 -7.59 14.32
C LEU A 146 -17.38 -7.85 13.45
N ASP A 147 -18.31 -8.72 13.87
CA ASP A 147 -19.57 -8.98 13.16
C ASP A 147 -20.45 -7.72 13.06
N ARG A 148 -20.48 -6.89 14.11
CA ARG A 148 -21.18 -5.58 14.06
C ARG A 148 -20.48 -4.59 13.13
N MET A 149 -19.15 -4.65 13.05
CA MET A 149 -18.37 -3.84 12.12
C MET A 149 -18.48 -4.33 10.68
N ALA A 150 -18.69 -5.63 10.47
CA ALA A 150 -18.81 -6.26 9.15
C ALA A 150 -19.94 -5.69 8.31
N ILE A 151 -20.96 -5.07 8.93
CA ILE A 151 -22.00 -4.31 8.21
C ILE A 151 -21.36 -3.27 7.26
N SER A 152 -20.23 -2.66 7.64
CA SER A 152 -19.52 -1.70 6.79
C SER A 152 -18.97 -2.29 5.50
N THR A 153 -18.66 -3.59 5.47
CA THR A 153 -18.10 -4.28 4.30
C THR A 153 -19.20 -4.87 3.41
N GLN A 154 -20.40 -5.12 3.96
CA GLN A 154 -21.54 -5.65 3.20
C GLN A 154 -22.04 -4.71 2.10
N PHE A 155 -21.84 -3.40 2.25
CA PHE A 155 -22.22 -2.39 1.25
C PHE A 155 -21.14 -2.16 0.17
N LEU A 156 -19.99 -2.81 0.28
CA LEU A 156 -18.97 -2.77 -0.77
C LEU A 156 -19.40 -3.65 -1.94
N SER A 157 -19.01 -3.26 -3.15
CA SER A 157 -19.10 -4.14 -4.31
C SER A 157 -18.26 -5.40 -4.07
N LYS A 158 -18.59 -6.51 -4.75
CA LYS A 158 -17.85 -7.76 -4.57
C LYS A 158 -16.35 -7.57 -4.78
N LYS A 159 -15.92 -6.89 -5.86
CA LYS A 159 -14.50 -6.63 -6.14
C LYS A 159 -13.83 -5.82 -5.02
N VAL A 160 -14.43 -4.68 -4.63
CA VAL A 160 -13.88 -3.79 -3.59
C VAL A 160 -13.78 -4.51 -2.24
N ARG A 161 -14.76 -5.35 -1.91
CA ARG A 161 -14.75 -6.15 -0.67
C ARG A 161 -13.61 -7.17 -0.65
N GLU A 162 -13.38 -7.85 -1.77
CA GLU A 162 -12.27 -8.79 -1.88
C GLU A 162 -10.91 -8.08 -1.73
N CYS A 163 -10.74 -6.91 -2.36
CA CYS A 163 -9.55 -6.07 -2.19
C CYS A 163 -9.35 -5.63 -0.73
N PHE A 164 -10.44 -5.28 -0.02
CA PHE A 164 -10.39 -4.97 1.41
C PHE A 164 -9.91 -6.17 2.25
N PHE A 165 -10.38 -7.38 1.94
CA PHE A 165 -9.93 -8.59 2.65
C PHE A 165 -8.45 -8.89 2.41
N ASP A 166 -7.92 -8.59 1.22
CA ASP A 166 -6.49 -8.80 0.91
C ASP A 166 -5.57 -7.93 1.77
N LEU A 167 -6.03 -6.78 2.28
CA LEU A 167 -5.26 -5.91 3.16
C LEU A 167 -4.83 -6.61 4.45
N GLY A 168 -5.60 -7.62 4.91
CA GLY A 168 -5.23 -8.47 6.04
C GLY A 168 -3.91 -9.25 5.85
N SER A 169 -3.38 -9.29 4.62
CA SER A 169 -2.09 -9.92 4.28
C SER A 169 -0.87 -9.14 4.77
N PHE A 170 -1.05 -7.91 5.22
CA PHE A 170 0.05 -7.05 5.71
C PHE A 170 -0.08 -6.86 7.21
N PRO A 171 1.03 -6.68 7.94
CA PRO A 171 1.02 -6.48 9.39
C PRO A 171 0.40 -5.14 9.79
N GLU A 172 -0.07 -5.08 11.04
CA GLU A 172 -0.57 -3.85 11.68
C GLU A 172 0.52 -2.79 11.82
N ASP A 173 0.12 -1.52 11.89
CA ASP A 173 1.02 -0.35 12.07
C ASP A 173 2.19 -0.23 11.07
N LYS A 174 2.16 -0.96 9.95
CA LYS A 174 3.17 -0.85 8.89
C LYS A 174 2.58 -0.13 7.67
N LYS A 175 3.38 0.80 7.13
CA LYS A 175 3.09 1.44 5.84
C LYS A 175 3.20 0.38 4.76
N ILE A 176 2.10 0.09 4.09
CA ILE A 176 2.07 -0.81 2.95
C ILE A 176 2.39 0.02 1.71
N PRO A 177 3.44 -0.32 0.93
CA PRO A 177 3.71 0.37 -0.32
C PRO A 177 2.54 0.16 -1.29
N LEU A 178 2.04 1.25 -1.88
CA LEU A 178 0.87 1.22 -2.77
C LEU A 178 1.06 0.23 -3.94
N ASP A 179 2.26 0.21 -4.53
CA ASP A 179 2.62 -0.68 -5.63
C ASP A 179 2.51 -2.16 -5.28
N VAL A 180 2.81 -2.54 -4.04
CA VAL A 180 2.64 -3.93 -3.59
C VAL A 180 1.17 -4.32 -3.71
N LEU A 181 0.27 -3.47 -3.19
CA LEU A 181 -1.17 -3.73 -3.21
C LEU A 181 -1.73 -3.76 -4.63
N ILE A 182 -1.38 -2.78 -5.45
CA ILE A 182 -1.79 -2.75 -6.86
C ILE A 182 -1.31 -4.02 -7.56
N ASN A 183 -0.05 -4.42 -7.39
CA ASN A 183 0.50 -5.61 -8.03
C ASN A 183 -0.20 -6.89 -7.57
N VAL A 184 -0.51 -7.01 -6.27
CA VAL A 184 -1.27 -8.15 -5.73
C VAL A 184 -2.67 -8.20 -6.34
N TRP A 185 -3.37 -7.07 -6.40
CA TRP A 185 -4.74 -7.01 -6.92
C TRP A 185 -4.85 -7.19 -8.43
N VAL A 186 -3.92 -6.63 -9.20
CA VAL A 186 -3.80 -6.85 -10.65
C VAL A 186 -3.64 -8.33 -10.93
N GLU A 187 -2.77 -9.01 -10.18
CA GLU A 187 -2.57 -10.42 -10.38
C GLU A 187 -3.77 -11.25 -9.92
N ILE A 188 -4.33 -11.05 -8.73
CA ILE A 188 -5.36 -11.96 -8.22
C ILE A 188 -6.78 -11.66 -8.73
N HIS A 189 -7.13 -10.40 -8.95
CA HIS A 189 -8.49 -9.98 -9.33
C HIS A 189 -8.63 -9.62 -10.81
N ASP A 190 -7.56 -9.78 -11.61
CA ASP A 190 -7.53 -9.46 -13.04
C ASP A 190 -7.97 -8.01 -13.32
N LEU A 191 -7.40 -7.08 -12.54
CA LEU A 191 -7.61 -5.64 -12.65
C LEU A 191 -6.48 -5.01 -13.46
N ASP A 192 -6.73 -3.87 -14.08
CA ASP A 192 -5.65 -2.97 -14.50
C ASP A 192 -5.21 -2.04 -13.35
N ASP A 193 -4.07 -1.37 -13.54
CA ASP A 193 -3.48 -0.51 -12.51
C ASP A 193 -4.43 0.66 -12.15
N GLU A 194 -5.16 1.21 -13.13
CA GLU A 194 -6.14 2.28 -12.93
C GLU A 194 -7.37 1.83 -12.11
N GLU A 195 -7.92 0.66 -12.39
CA GLU A 195 -9.02 0.05 -11.63
C GLU A 195 -8.59 -0.24 -10.20
N ALA A 196 -7.40 -0.82 -10.00
CA ALA A 196 -6.86 -1.09 -8.67
C ALA A 196 -6.68 0.19 -7.85
N PHE A 197 -6.14 1.25 -8.48
CA PHE A 197 -5.99 2.56 -7.83
C PHE A 197 -7.35 3.20 -7.50
N ALA A 198 -8.35 3.09 -8.37
CA ALA A 198 -9.71 3.59 -8.09
C ALA A 198 -10.33 2.89 -6.88
N ILE A 199 -10.11 1.57 -6.72
CA ILE A 199 -10.56 0.81 -5.55
C ILE A 199 -9.86 1.30 -4.27
N LEU A 200 -8.56 1.60 -4.32
CA LEU A 200 -7.82 2.18 -3.18
C LEU A 200 -8.42 3.51 -2.73
N VAL A 201 -8.72 4.40 -3.69
CA VAL A 201 -9.38 5.68 -3.40
C VAL A 201 -10.77 5.46 -2.81
N GLU A 202 -11.56 4.54 -3.38
CA GLU A 202 -12.88 4.22 -2.84
C GLU A 202 -12.80 3.69 -1.40
N LEU A 203 -11.89 2.77 -1.10
CA LEU A 203 -11.68 2.27 0.26
C LEU A 203 -11.24 3.37 1.22
N SER A 204 -10.41 4.31 0.75
CA SER A 204 -9.99 5.48 1.54
C SER A 204 -11.15 6.41 1.84
N ASP A 205 -11.99 6.73 0.84
CA ASP A 205 -13.18 7.58 1.01
C ASP A 205 -14.20 6.95 1.97
N LYS A 206 -14.18 5.62 2.07
CA LYS A 206 -14.98 4.82 3.00
C LYS A 206 -14.33 4.64 4.38
N ASN A 207 -13.19 5.26 4.63
CA ASN A 207 -12.41 5.16 5.87
C ASN A 207 -12.04 3.71 6.24
N LEU A 208 -11.89 2.83 5.24
CA LEU A 208 -11.47 1.44 5.42
C LEU A 208 -9.94 1.26 5.30
N LEU A 209 -9.26 2.31 4.84
CA LEU A 209 -7.82 2.49 4.86
C LEU A 209 -7.51 4.00 4.83
N THR A 210 -6.27 4.36 5.09
CA THR A 210 -5.77 5.72 4.96
C THR A 210 -4.67 5.77 3.91
N LEU A 211 -4.83 6.65 2.92
CA LEU A 211 -3.76 6.97 1.98
C LEU A 211 -2.86 8.04 2.60
N VAL A 212 -1.62 7.67 2.89
CA VAL A 212 -0.58 8.58 3.36
C VAL A 212 0.20 9.04 2.14
N ARG A 213 0.12 10.32 1.82
CA ARG A 213 0.91 10.91 0.72
C ARG A 213 2.16 11.53 1.31
N ASP A 214 3.30 11.15 0.75
CA ASP A 214 4.51 11.94 0.85
C ASP A 214 4.33 13.22 0.02
N ALA A 215 5.00 14.31 0.40
CA ALA A 215 4.67 15.69 0.03
C ALA A 215 4.75 16.02 -1.49
N ARG A 216 5.07 15.05 -2.35
CA ARG A 216 5.38 15.23 -3.78
C ARG A 216 4.40 14.54 -4.77
N ALA A 217 3.37 13.83 -4.30
CA ALA A 217 2.49 13.01 -5.15
C ALA A 217 1.25 13.74 -5.70
N GLY A 218 0.96 13.65 -7.02
CA GLY A 218 -0.27 14.23 -7.57
C GLY A 218 -0.55 14.17 -9.08
N ASP A 219 0.18 13.41 -9.92
CA ASP A 219 -0.10 13.36 -11.36
C ASP A 219 0.04 11.97 -11.99
N LYS A 220 -0.35 11.82 -13.28
CA LYS A 220 -0.35 10.54 -14.00
C LYS A 220 1.02 9.82 -14.03
N TYR A 221 2.11 10.54 -13.77
CA TYR A 221 3.46 10.01 -13.72
C TYR A 221 4.06 10.10 -12.31
N SER A 222 3.27 10.43 -11.27
CA SER A 222 3.76 10.38 -9.89
C SER A 222 4.13 8.95 -9.54
N SER A 223 5.26 8.80 -8.88
CA SER A 223 5.71 7.50 -8.42
C SER A 223 4.77 7.02 -7.33
N TYR A 224 4.12 5.88 -7.53
CA TYR A 224 3.26 5.26 -6.51
C TYR A 224 4.02 4.99 -5.18
N TYR A 225 5.36 4.96 -5.21
CA TYR A 225 6.25 4.92 -4.02
C TYR A 225 6.09 6.10 -3.03
N GLU A 226 5.57 7.23 -3.48
CA GLU A 226 5.29 8.39 -2.61
C GLU A 226 3.95 8.25 -1.87
N ILE A 227 3.18 7.18 -2.13
CA ILE A 227 1.90 6.93 -1.46
C ILE A 227 2.03 5.63 -0.66
N GLY A 228 1.78 5.72 0.64
CA GLY A 228 1.61 4.57 1.51
C GLY A 228 0.14 4.31 1.79
N VAL A 229 -0.18 3.05 2.03
CA VAL A 229 -1.47 2.64 2.58
C VAL A 229 -1.26 2.25 4.04
N MET A 230 -2.04 2.87 4.92
CA MET A 230 -2.14 2.50 6.33
C MET A 230 -3.50 1.88 6.58
N GLN A 231 -3.53 0.73 7.24
CA GLN A 231 -4.76 0.11 7.72
C GLN A 231 -4.77 0.12 9.25
N HIS A 232 -5.89 0.51 9.84
CA HIS A 232 -6.06 0.46 11.30
C HIS A 232 -6.21 -1.00 11.75
N ASP A 233 -5.64 -1.37 12.90
CA ASP A 233 -5.58 -2.74 13.44
C ASP A 233 -6.96 -3.42 13.46
N VAL A 234 -7.98 -2.75 14.00
CA VAL A 234 -9.35 -3.26 14.02
C VAL A 234 -9.92 -3.57 12.62
N LEU A 235 -9.54 -2.81 11.59
CA LEU A 235 -9.97 -3.07 10.21
C LEU A 235 -9.19 -4.24 9.59
N ARG A 236 -7.92 -4.39 9.96
CA ARG A 236 -7.10 -5.56 9.61
C ARG A 236 -7.67 -6.83 10.26
N ASP A 237 -7.97 -6.78 11.54
CA ASP A 237 -8.59 -7.88 12.28
C ASP A 237 -9.98 -8.22 11.72
N LEU A 238 -10.75 -7.21 11.32
CA LEU A 238 -12.01 -7.43 10.61
C LEU A 238 -11.80 -8.16 9.28
N ALA A 239 -10.79 -7.79 8.49
CA ALA A 239 -10.46 -8.47 7.24
C ALA A 239 -10.04 -9.93 7.48
N ILE A 240 -9.25 -10.19 8.52
CA ILE A 240 -8.81 -11.55 8.91
C ILE A 240 -10.02 -12.37 9.38
N HIS A 241 -10.81 -11.87 10.33
CA HIS A 241 -12.00 -12.54 10.88
C HIS A 241 -13.02 -12.91 9.80
N LEU A 242 -13.27 -12.00 8.86
CA LEU A 242 -14.18 -12.27 7.75
C LEU A 242 -13.60 -13.25 6.72
N SER A 243 -12.28 -13.40 6.68
CA SER A 243 -11.60 -14.38 5.81
C SER A 243 -11.46 -15.77 6.44
N SER A 244 -11.53 -15.87 7.77
CA SER A 244 -11.29 -17.10 8.53
C SER A 244 -12.58 -17.77 9.06
N GLN A 245 -13.73 -17.51 8.45
CA GLN A 245 -15.01 -18.13 8.87
C GLN A 245 -15.18 -19.58 8.38
N GLU A 246 -14.36 -20.01 7.43
CA GLU A 246 -14.35 -21.35 6.86
C GLU A 246 -13.24 -22.21 7.49
N ASP A 247 -13.24 -23.50 7.17
CA ASP A 247 -12.15 -24.41 7.51
C ASP A 247 -10.79 -23.86 6.99
N VAL A 248 -9.72 -24.03 7.78
CA VAL A 248 -8.41 -23.47 7.46
C VAL A 248 -7.86 -23.98 6.12
N ASN A 249 -8.14 -25.23 5.73
CA ASN A 249 -7.73 -25.76 4.44
C ASN A 249 -8.59 -25.26 3.28
N GLU A 250 -9.81 -24.78 3.54
CA GLU A 250 -10.73 -24.31 2.49
C GLU A 250 -10.78 -22.78 2.35
N CYS A 251 -10.23 -22.05 3.32
CA CYS A 251 -10.25 -20.59 3.31
C CYS A 251 -9.63 -20.02 2.02
N LYS A 252 -10.28 -19.00 1.44
CA LYS A 252 -9.77 -18.33 0.24
C LYS A 252 -8.45 -17.57 0.51
N ARG A 253 -8.24 -17.13 1.76
CA ARG A 253 -7.05 -16.39 2.21
C ARG A 253 -6.56 -17.02 3.50
N LEU A 254 -5.36 -17.61 3.44
CA LEU A 254 -4.70 -18.14 4.61
C LEU A 254 -3.77 -17.05 5.17
N LEU A 255 -4.22 -16.36 6.21
CA LEU A 255 -3.55 -15.17 6.77
C LEU A 255 -3.08 -15.45 8.20
N MET A 256 -1.79 -15.21 8.48
CA MET A 256 -1.32 -15.20 9.86
C MET A 256 -1.85 -13.97 10.61
N PRO A 257 -2.59 -14.15 11.72
CA PRO A 257 -3.23 -13.04 12.40
C PRO A 257 -2.22 -12.12 13.08
N ARG A 258 -1.15 -12.68 13.64
CA ARG A 258 -0.11 -11.96 14.39
C ARG A 258 1.27 -12.50 14.03
N ARG A 259 2.30 -11.71 14.35
CA ARG A 259 3.69 -12.18 14.28
C ARG A 259 3.93 -13.24 15.33
N GLU A 260 4.46 -14.37 14.90
CA GLU A 260 4.94 -15.42 15.81
C GLU A 260 6.36 -15.85 15.42
N GLU A 261 7.08 -16.51 16.31
CA GLU A 261 8.40 -17.07 15.97
C GLU A 261 8.28 -18.32 15.09
N GLN A 262 7.13 -19.00 15.13
CA GLN A 262 6.86 -20.24 14.41
C GLN A 262 5.52 -20.13 13.67
N LEU A 263 5.29 -21.06 12.75
CA LEU A 263 4.00 -21.18 12.08
C LEU A 263 2.90 -21.64 13.05
N PRO A 264 1.62 -21.27 12.82
CA PRO A 264 0.53 -21.67 13.70
C PRO A 264 0.39 -23.19 13.81
N ARG A 265 0.26 -23.71 15.04
CA ARG A 265 0.06 -25.15 15.30
C ARG A 265 -1.16 -25.73 14.61
N GLU A 266 -2.18 -24.90 14.37
CA GLU A 266 -3.36 -25.30 13.62
C GLU A 266 -3.03 -25.65 12.17
N TRP A 267 -2.09 -24.93 11.54
CA TRP A 267 -1.66 -25.23 10.18
C TRP A 267 -0.86 -26.53 10.14
N GLU A 268 -0.02 -26.78 11.13
CA GLU A 268 0.74 -28.04 11.25
C GLU A 268 -0.20 -29.25 11.39
N ARG A 269 -1.25 -29.14 12.22
CA ARG A 269 -2.24 -30.22 12.42
C ARG A 269 -3.05 -30.55 11.17
N ASN A 270 -3.17 -29.59 10.26
CA ASN A 270 -3.96 -29.68 9.03
C ASN A 270 -3.09 -29.82 7.78
N ALA A 271 -1.78 -30.04 7.95
CA ALA A 271 -0.82 -30.18 6.87
C ALA A 271 -0.93 -31.53 6.11
N ASP A 272 -1.79 -32.45 6.58
CA ASP A 272 -2.09 -33.71 5.90
C ASP A 272 -2.91 -33.52 4.61
N ARG A 273 -3.53 -32.36 4.44
CA ARG A 273 -4.36 -31.99 3.28
C ARG A 273 -3.87 -30.69 2.63
N PRO A 274 -4.14 -30.49 1.33
CA PRO A 274 -3.80 -29.25 0.66
C PRO A 274 -4.58 -28.06 1.24
N PHE A 275 -3.94 -26.89 1.27
CA PHE A 275 -4.58 -25.61 1.55
C PHE A 275 -5.05 -24.98 0.24
N ASN A 276 -6.36 -24.79 0.10
CA ASN A 276 -7.02 -24.27 -1.10
C ASN A 276 -6.99 -22.75 -1.22
N ALA A 277 -6.19 -22.07 -0.40
CA ALA A 277 -6.05 -20.62 -0.39
C ALA A 277 -5.49 -20.08 -1.71
N GLN A 278 -6.01 -18.92 -2.12
CA GLN A 278 -5.50 -18.15 -3.26
C GLN A 278 -4.41 -17.15 -2.83
N ILE A 279 -4.55 -16.58 -1.62
CA ILE A 279 -3.54 -15.76 -0.97
C ILE A 279 -3.04 -16.49 0.27
N VAL A 280 -1.73 -16.55 0.42
CA VAL A 280 -1.08 -17.00 1.63
C VAL A 280 -0.25 -15.84 2.18
N SER A 281 -0.50 -15.43 3.42
CA SER A 281 0.32 -14.44 4.12
C SER A 281 0.89 -15.04 5.40
N ILE A 282 2.22 -14.99 5.49
CA ILE A 282 2.99 -15.53 6.60
C ILE A 282 3.72 -14.37 7.26
N TYR A 283 3.65 -14.29 8.59
CA TYR A 283 4.41 -13.32 9.37
C TYR A 283 5.20 -13.97 10.50
N THR A 284 6.51 -14.15 10.29
CA THR A 284 7.39 -14.86 11.23
C THR A 284 8.63 -14.07 11.66
N GLY A 285 9.41 -14.63 12.59
CA GLY A 285 10.75 -14.17 12.95
C GLY A 285 11.82 -14.70 12.00
N GLU A 286 12.93 -15.17 12.56
CA GLU A 286 13.95 -15.93 11.83
C GLU A 286 13.41 -17.31 11.49
N MET A 287 13.61 -17.77 10.25
CA MET A 287 13.17 -19.09 9.79
C MET A 287 14.32 -19.80 9.10
N LYS A 288 14.65 -21.01 9.55
CA LYS A 288 15.62 -21.92 8.93
C LYS A 288 14.88 -22.99 8.13
N GLU A 289 15.63 -23.75 7.34
CA GLU A 289 15.07 -24.83 6.51
C GLU A 289 14.23 -25.83 7.33
N MET A 290 14.72 -26.21 8.52
CA MET A 290 14.07 -27.21 9.38
C MET A 290 12.83 -26.69 10.12
N ASP A 291 12.62 -25.37 10.14
CA ASP A 291 11.46 -24.75 10.79
C ASP A 291 10.21 -24.81 9.90
N TRP A 292 10.39 -25.09 8.60
CA TRP A 292 9.30 -25.28 7.65
C TRP A 292 8.81 -26.73 7.67
N PHE A 293 7.52 -26.93 7.95
CA PHE A 293 6.86 -28.20 7.67
C PHE A 293 6.28 -28.21 6.25
N ARG A 294 5.99 -29.42 5.75
CA ARG A 294 5.43 -29.60 4.41
C ARG A 294 4.03 -29.01 4.36
N MET A 295 3.82 -28.07 3.46
CA MET A 295 2.52 -27.49 3.14
C MET A 295 2.30 -27.58 1.63
N ASP A 296 1.06 -27.82 1.21
CA ASP A 296 0.69 -27.88 -0.21
C ASP A 296 -0.33 -26.78 -0.52
N PHE A 297 -0.04 -25.98 -1.54
CA PHE A 297 -0.82 -24.80 -1.93
C PHE A 297 -1.17 -24.84 -3.43
N PRO A 298 -2.01 -25.79 -3.88
CA PRO A 298 -2.24 -26.04 -5.31
C PRO A 298 -2.98 -24.89 -6.02
N LYS A 299 -3.66 -24.03 -5.25
CA LYS A 299 -4.47 -22.90 -5.75
C LYS A 299 -3.86 -21.53 -5.49
N ALA A 300 -2.72 -21.44 -4.79
CA ALA A 300 -2.15 -20.17 -4.39
C ALA A 300 -1.57 -19.41 -5.59
N GLU A 301 -1.98 -18.15 -5.69
CA GLU A 301 -1.59 -17.22 -6.75
C GLU A 301 -0.75 -16.07 -6.20
N VAL A 302 -0.87 -15.77 -4.91
CA VAL A 302 -0.11 -14.74 -4.22
C VAL A 302 0.46 -15.31 -2.93
N LEU A 303 1.76 -15.10 -2.72
CA LEU A 303 2.45 -15.40 -1.47
C LEU A 303 3.05 -14.11 -0.92
N VAL A 304 2.69 -13.75 0.31
CA VAL A 304 3.25 -12.62 1.06
C VAL A 304 4.03 -13.17 2.26
N LEU A 305 5.34 -12.96 2.23
CA LEU A 305 6.26 -13.32 3.30
C LEU A 305 6.69 -12.06 4.02
N ASN A 306 6.06 -11.81 5.16
CA ASN A 306 6.46 -10.78 6.10
C ASN A 306 7.38 -11.43 7.13
N PHE A 307 8.50 -10.79 7.46
CA PHE A 307 9.34 -11.28 8.55
C PHE A 307 10.16 -10.17 9.19
N SER A 308 10.85 -10.49 10.27
CA SER A 308 11.74 -9.54 10.94
C SER A 308 12.94 -10.28 11.53
N ALA A 309 13.95 -10.46 10.70
CA ALA A 309 15.16 -11.22 11.02
C ALA A 309 16.37 -10.69 10.23
N ASN A 310 17.55 -11.20 10.55
CA ASN A 310 18.77 -10.99 9.77
C ASN A 310 19.06 -12.13 8.80
N GLU A 311 18.47 -13.29 9.03
CA GLU A 311 18.53 -14.46 8.16
C GLU A 311 17.11 -14.99 7.94
N PHE A 312 16.80 -15.38 6.72
CA PHE A 312 15.50 -15.94 6.40
C PHE A 312 15.62 -16.94 5.25
N PHE A 313 15.24 -18.18 5.51
CA PHE A 313 15.22 -19.23 4.51
C PHE A 313 13.86 -19.25 3.82
N LEU A 314 13.81 -19.07 2.50
CA LEU A 314 12.55 -19.12 1.76
C LEU A 314 11.89 -20.50 1.90
N PRO A 315 10.56 -20.56 2.11
CA PRO A 315 9.88 -21.83 2.36
C PRO A 315 10.06 -22.81 1.20
N PRO A 316 10.45 -24.07 1.45
CA PRO A 316 10.63 -25.08 0.41
C PRO A 316 9.37 -25.34 -0.42
N PHE A 317 8.18 -25.21 0.18
CA PHE A 317 6.91 -25.44 -0.52
C PHE A 317 6.66 -24.47 -1.68
N ILE A 318 7.41 -23.37 -1.80
CA ILE A 318 7.32 -22.45 -2.95
C ILE A 318 7.58 -23.21 -4.27
N ASP A 319 8.45 -24.21 -4.25
CA ASP A 319 8.75 -25.05 -5.42
C ASP A 319 7.51 -25.76 -5.98
N ASP A 320 6.54 -26.05 -5.11
CA ASP A 320 5.33 -26.80 -5.43
C ASP A 320 4.10 -25.88 -5.57
N MET A 321 4.28 -24.58 -5.84
CA MET A 321 3.18 -23.63 -6.05
C MET A 321 2.91 -23.37 -7.55
N PRO A 322 2.16 -24.23 -8.26
CA PRO A 322 2.06 -24.20 -9.72
C PRO A 322 1.36 -22.95 -10.26
N ARG A 323 0.58 -22.24 -9.43
CA ARG A 323 -0.22 -21.07 -9.84
C ARG A 323 0.36 -19.75 -9.34
N LEU A 324 1.51 -19.74 -8.67
CA LEU A 324 2.06 -18.52 -8.09
C LEU A 324 2.34 -17.46 -9.17
N ARG A 325 1.68 -16.30 -9.05
CA ARG A 325 1.77 -15.14 -9.94
C ARG A 325 2.47 -13.95 -9.30
N ALA A 326 2.31 -13.76 -8.00
CA ALA A 326 2.99 -12.69 -7.25
C ALA A 326 3.67 -13.24 -5.99
N LEU A 327 4.92 -12.84 -5.80
CA LEU A 327 5.69 -13.12 -4.58
C LEU A 327 6.13 -11.79 -3.97
N VAL A 328 5.76 -11.58 -2.71
CA VAL A 328 6.10 -10.40 -1.92
C VAL A 328 6.91 -10.84 -0.71
N VAL A 329 8.10 -10.29 -0.54
CA VAL A 329 9.01 -10.60 0.56
C VAL A 329 9.42 -9.28 1.22
N ILE A 330 8.98 -9.07 2.47
CA ILE A 330 9.20 -7.83 3.20
C ILE A 330 9.81 -8.13 4.56
N ASN A 331 10.98 -7.54 4.80
CA ASN A 331 11.66 -7.59 6.08
C ASN A 331 11.46 -6.28 6.87
N TYR A 332 10.84 -6.37 8.04
CA TYR A 332 10.61 -5.23 8.94
C TYR A 332 11.69 -5.07 10.02
N SER A 333 12.78 -5.84 9.99
CA SER A 333 13.90 -5.66 10.92
C SER A 333 14.67 -4.37 10.62
N ALA A 334 15.60 -3.96 11.49
CA ALA A 334 16.39 -2.73 11.30
C ALA A 334 17.46 -2.87 10.19
N SER A 335 17.93 -4.09 9.93
CA SER A 335 18.99 -4.42 8.97
C SER A 335 18.46 -5.24 7.79
N ASN A 336 19.23 -5.31 6.70
CA ASN A 336 18.91 -6.24 5.60
C ASN A 336 19.02 -7.70 6.06
N ALA A 337 18.10 -8.53 5.59
CA ALA A 337 18.15 -9.96 5.82
C ALA A 337 18.84 -10.72 4.69
N THR A 338 19.72 -11.66 5.01
CA THR A 338 20.26 -12.61 4.05
C THR A 338 19.20 -13.66 3.73
N ILE A 339 18.86 -13.80 2.45
CA ILE A 339 17.85 -14.75 1.99
C ILE A 339 18.52 -16.05 1.53
N GLY A 340 18.12 -17.16 2.15
CA GLY A 340 18.48 -18.51 1.71
C GLY A 340 17.44 -19.12 0.77
N ASN A 341 17.81 -20.22 0.11
CA ASN A 341 16.94 -21.00 -0.79
C ASN A 341 16.44 -20.22 -2.03
N LEU A 342 17.32 -19.45 -2.68
CA LEU A 342 16.99 -18.76 -3.93
C LEU A 342 16.79 -19.73 -5.11
N SER A 343 17.12 -21.01 -4.95
CA SER A 343 16.80 -22.05 -5.93
C SER A 343 15.31 -22.18 -6.23
N VAL A 344 14.43 -21.80 -5.29
CA VAL A 344 12.96 -21.92 -5.47
C VAL A 344 12.45 -21.13 -6.68
N PHE A 345 13.15 -20.06 -7.06
CA PHE A 345 12.82 -19.27 -8.24
C PHE A 345 12.93 -20.07 -9.55
N SER A 346 13.62 -21.21 -9.55
CA SER A 346 13.78 -22.06 -10.76
C SER A 346 12.46 -22.69 -11.21
N ASN A 347 11.53 -22.93 -10.28
CA ASN A 347 10.28 -23.65 -10.55
C ASN A 347 9.07 -22.70 -10.73
N LEU A 348 9.25 -21.40 -10.50
CA LEU A 348 8.20 -20.40 -10.56
C LEU A 348 7.87 -19.90 -11.99
N ALA A 349 7.54 -20.83 -12.89
CA ALA A 349 7.29 -20.55 -14.30
C ALA A 349 6.10 -19.59 -14.57
N ASN A 350 5.20 -19.42 -13.60
CA ASN A 350 4.02 -18.56 -13.69
C ASN A 350 4.16 -17.19 -13.03
N LEU A 351 5.29 -16.92 -12.37
CA LEU A 351 5.52 -15.67 -11.64
C LEU A 351 5.52 -14.48 -12.61
N LYS A 352 4.69 -13.48 -12.30
CA LYS A 352 4.52 -12.23 -13.05
C LYS A 352 5.02 -11.01 -12.28
N SER A 353 4.93 -11.03 -10.95
CA SER A 353 5.38 -9.95 -10.08
C SER A 353 6.28 -10.45 -8.96
N LEU A 354 7.37 -9.73 -8.71
CA LEU A 354 8.30 -9.97 -7.61
C LEU A 354 8.58 -8.68 -6.86
N TRP A 355 8.28 -8.68 -5.56
CA TRP A 355 8.61 -7.59 -4.65
C TRP A 355 9.56 -8.09 -3.57
N LEU A 356 10.71 -7.43 -3.45
CA LEU A 356 11.72 -7.72 -2.44
C LEU A 356 12.05 -6.43 -1.70
N GLU A 357 11.91 -6.45 -0.38
CA GLU A 357 12.14 -5.29 0.46
C GLU A 357 13.05 -5.62 1.65
N LYS A 358 14.12 -4.83 1.80
CA LYS A 358 15.10 -4.90 2.88
C LYS A 358 15.75 -6.29 2.98
N VAL A 359 16.09 -6.86 1.83
CA VAL A 359 16.79 -8.14 1.71
C VAL A 359 18.18 -7.95 1.10
N SER A 360 19.07 -8.90 1.35
CA SER A 360 20.40 -8.99 0.76
C SER A 360 20.41 -10.13 -0.25
N LEU A 361 20.61 -9.77 -1.52
CA LEU A 361 20.71 -10.73 -2.61
C LEU A 361 22.19 -10.98 -2.85
N SER A 362 22.71 -12.09 -2.32
CA SER A 362 24.10 -12.50 -2.51
C SER A 362 24.29 -13.45 -3.71
N GLN A 363 23.22 -14.08 -4.19
CA GLN A 363 23.28 -15.29 -5.02
C GLN A 363 22.18 -15.38 -6.11
N LEU A 364 21.84 -14.29 -6.80
CA LEU A 364 20.87 -14.36 -7.93
C LEU A 364 21.32 -15.30 -9.07
N SER A 365 22.58 -15.72 -9.11
CA SER A 365 23.08 -16.72 -10.06
C SER A 365 22.55 -18.15 -9.83
N GLU A 366 22.00 -18.45 -8.65
CA GLU A 366 21.66 -19.83 -8.25
C GLU A 366 20.48 -20.45 -9.01
N PHE A 367 19.47 -19.66 -9.41
CA PHE A 367 18.38 -20.22 -10.20
C PHE A 367 18.80 -20.28 -11.66
N THR A 368 18.85 -21.47 -12.24
CA THR A 368 19.35 -21.70 -13.62
C THR A 368 18.31 -21.34 -14.68
N VAL A 369 17.03 -21.37 -14.34
CA VAL A 369 15.90 -21.22 -15.28
C VAL A 369 15.49 -19.75 -15.45
N PRO A 370 15.31 -19.25 -16.69
CA PRO A 370 14.74 -17.92 -16.93
C PRO A 370 13.27 -17.78 -16.48
N LEU A 371 12.95 -16.70 -15.79
CA LEU A 371 11.59 -16.32 -15.42
C LEU A 371 10.90 -15.60 -16.59
N LYS A 372 10.39 -16.38 -17.54
CA LYS A 372 9.85 -15.87 -18.83
C LYS A 372 8.53 -15.11 -18.71
N LYS A 373 7.81 -15.21 -17.59
CA LYS A 373 6.51 -14.54 -17.40
C LYS A 373 6.59 -13.30 -16.51
N ILE A 374 7.74 -13.04 -15.88
CA ILE A 374 7.89 -11.87 -15.01
C ILE A 374 7.70 -10.59 -15.81
N ARG A 375 6.92 -9.66 -15.26
CA ARG A 375 6.55 -8.37 -15.83
C ARG A 375 6.98 -7.22 -14.94
N LYS A 376 6.77 -7.35 -13.63
CA LYS A 376 7.09 -6.32 -12.64
C LYS A 376 8.09 -6.86 -11.62
N MET A 377 9.15 -6.10 -11.36
CA MET A 377 10.15 -6.41 -10.33
C MET A 377 10.48 -5.14 -9.54
N SER A 378 10.37 -5.23 -8.22
CA SER A 378 10.68 -4.12 -7.31
C SER A 378 11.70 -4.57 -6.26
N LEU A 379 12.80 -3.81 -6.16
CA LEU A 379 13.89 -4.03 -5.21
C LEU A 379 13.99 -2.77 -4.34
N ILE A 380 13.52 -2.85 -3.10
CA ILE A 380 13.39 -1.70 -2.19
C ILE A 380 14.30 -1.91 -0.98
N LEU A 381 15.15 -0.94 -0.65
CA LEU A 381 16.09 -1.03 0.47
C LEU A 381 16.98 -2.29 0.41
N CYS A 382 17.24 -2.83 -0.79
CA CYS A 382 17.94 -4.10 -0.97
C CYS A 382 19.46 -3.91 -1.10
N LYS A 383 20.23 -4.90 -0.66
CA LYS A 383 21.66 -5.02 -0.99
C LYS A 383 21.81 -5.87 -2.25
N ILE A 384 22.22 -5.26 -3.35
CA ILE A 384 22.18 -5.85 -4.71
C ILE A 384 23.50 -5.77 -5.47
N HIS A 385 24.54 -5.11 -4.95
CA HIS A 385 25.79 -4.83 -5.66
C HIS A 385 26.38 -6.07 -6.34
N ASN A 386 26.58 -7.14 -5.57
CA ASN A 386 27.20 -8.38 -6.07
C ASN A 386 26.25 -9.19 -6.99
N SER A 387 24.94 -8.95 -6.87
CA SER A 387 23.91 -9.72 -7.59
C SER A 387 23.63 -9.21 -8.99
N LEU A 388 23.93 -7.94 -9.28
CA LEU A 388 23.72 -7.31 -10.59
C LEU A 388 25.02 -7.14 -11.39
N GLU A 389 26.13 -7.72 -10.95
CA GLU A 389 27.37 -7.70 -11.72
C GLU A 389 27.21 -8.45 -13.06
N GLU A 390 27.70 -7.84 -14.14
CA GLU A 390 27.54 -8.38 -15.50
C GLU A 390 28.26 -9.71 -15.73
N SER A 391 29.33 -9.97 -14.97
CA SER A 391 30.02 -11.27 -14.91
C SER A 391 29.15 -12.38 -14.29
N VAL A 392 28.13 -12.00 -13.50
CA VAL A 392 27.32 -12.92 -12.69
C VAL A 392 25.97 -13.21 -13.34
N ILE A 393 25.31 -12.21 -13.95
CA ILE A 393 23.96 -12.38 -14.49
C ILE A 393 23.68 -11.56 -15.76
N ASP A 394 23.09 -12.22 -16.75
CA ASP A 394 22.47 -11.55 -17.91
C ASP A 394 20.98 -11.33 -17.64
N LEU A 395 20.62 -10.13 -17.18
CA LEU A 395 19.24 -9.76 -16.87
C LEU A 395 18.29 -9.95 -18.07
N SER A 396 18.79 -9.72 -19.29
CA SER A 396 17.97 -9.88 -20.50
C SER A 396 17.63 -11.34 -20.80
N GLN A 397 18.50 -12.27 -20.41
CA GLN A 397 18.24 -13.71 -20.54
C GLN A 397 17.39 -14.24 -19.39
N LYS A 398 17.60 -13.73 -18.16
CA LYS A 398 16.86 -14.17 -16.98
C LYS A 398 15.43 -13.63 -16.93
N PHE A 399 15.24 -12.38 -17.34
CA PHE A 399 13.95 -11.66 -17.27
C PHE A 399 13.57 -11.08 -18.65
N PRO A 400 13.43 -11.91 -19.70
CA PRO A 400 13.27 -11.43 -21.08
C PRO A 400 11.98 -10.63 -21.33
N CYS A 401 10.99 -10.84 -20.46
CA CYS A 401 9.63 -10.30 -20.57
C CYS A 401 9.34 -9.15 -19.59
N LEU A 402 10.34 -8.75 -18.79
CA LEU A 402 10.17 -7.71 -17.78
C LEU A 402 9.80 -6.39 -18.44
N SER A 403 8.70 -5.80 -17.99
CA SER A 403 8.19 -4.52 -18.47
C SER A 403 8.48 -3.37 -17.50
N GLU A 404 8.60 -3.66 -16.21
CA GLU A 404 8.78 -2.65 -15.17
C GLU A 404 9.83 -3.12 -14.17
N LEU A 405 10.86 -2.29 -14.00
CA LEU A 405 11.91 -2.50 -13.01
C LEU A 405 11.99 -1.26 -12.11
N THR A 406 11.83 -1.49 -10.82
CA THR A 406 12.03 -0.49 -9.79
C THR A 406 13.16 -0.89 -8.86
N ILE A 407 14.05 0.06 -8.62
CA ILE A 407 15.09 -0.03 -7.61
C ILE A 407 15.00 1.24 -6.75
N ASP A 408 14.77 1.10 -5.45
CA ASP A 408 14.61 2.23 -4.55
C ASP A 408 15.42 2.05 -3.26
N HIS A 409 16.10 3.09 -2.80
CA HIS A 409 16.93 3.08 -1.59
C HIS A 409 17.99 1.95 -1.53
N CYS A 410 18.47 1.47 -2.68
CA CYS A 410 19.55 0.47 -2.74
C CYS A 410 20.91 1.17 -2.69
N GLU A 411 21.43 1.38 -1.49
CA GLU A 411 22.64 2.17 -1.24
C GLU A 411 23.90 1.59 -1.89
N ASP A 412 23.95 0.28 -2.13
CA ASP A 412 25.11 -0.39 -2.72
C ASP A 412 25.08 -0.42 -4.26
N LEU A 413 24.05 0.15 -4.90
CA LEU A 413 23.98 0.23 -6.36
C LEU A 413 24.90 1.33 -6.91
N ILE A 414 26.02 0.93 -7.50
CA ILE A 414 26.99 1.84 -8.14
C ILE A 414 26.70 2.04 -9.64
N GLN A 415 26.35 0.95 -10.33
CA GLN A 415 26.07 0.92 -11.77
C GLN A 415 25.08 -0.20 -12.10
N LEU A 416 24.34 -0.05 -13.20
CA LEU A 416 23.53 -1.14 -13.76
C LEU A 416 24.35 -1.99 -14.74
N PRO A 417 24.08 -3.29 -14.84
CA PRO A 417 24.74 -4.16 -15.83
C PRO A 417 24.35 -3.76 -17.26
N SER A 418 25.28 -3.90 -18.21
CA SER A 418 25.04 -3.47 -19.59
C SER A 418 23.90 -4.27 -20.27
N SER A 419 23.68 -5.52 -19.80
CA SER A 419 22.61 -6.42 -20.24
C SER A 419 21.20 -5.82 -20.12
N ILE A 420 20.96 -4.88 -19.20
CA ILE A 420 19.67 -4.17 -19.10
C ILE A 420 19.30 -3.49 -20.42
N SER A 421 20.29 -3.00 -21.18
CA SER A 421 20.09 -2.34 -22.48
C SER A 421 19.54 -3.28 -23.57
N ARG A 422 19.54 -4.60 -23.33
CA ARG A 422 18.99 -5.61 -24.24
C ARG A 422 17.54 -6.00 -23.91
N MET A 423 16.96 -5.47 -22.83
CA MET A 423 15.60 -5.80 -22.38
C MET A 423 14.53 -5.05 -23.20
N GLN A 424 14.25 -5.55 -24.41
CA GLN A 424 13.34 -4.89 -25.37
C GLN A 424 11.88 -4.75 -24.88
N SER A 425 11.50 -5.54 -23.87
CA SER A 425 10.16 -5.49 -23.25
C SER A 425 10.00 -4.37 -22.23
N LEU A 426 11.10 -3.76 -21.77
CA LEU A 426 11.10 -2.80 -20.67
C LEU A 426 10.41 -1.49 -21.08
N LYS A 427 9.37 -1.11 -20.34
CA LYS A 427 8.54 0.09 -20.52
C LYS A 427 8.78 1.12 -19.42
N SER A 428 9.10 0.68 -18.21
CA SER A 428 9.39 1.55 -17.07
C SER A 428 10.70 1.11 -16.40
N LEU A 429 11.61 2.07 -16.21
CA LEU A 429 12.80 1.92 -15.39
C LEU A 429 12.82 3.05 -14.36
N SER A 430 12.66 2.69 -13.08
CA SER A 430 12.67 3.63 -11.97
C SER A 430 13.82 3.28 -11.03
N ILE A 431 14.76 4.21 -10.85
CA ILE A 431 15.85 4.09 -9.89
C ILE A 431 15.82 5.35 -9.02
N THR A 432 15.48 5.17 -7.75
CA THR A 432 15.23 6.28 -6.83
C THR A 432 16.01 6.12 -5.53
N ASN A 433 16.40 7.24 -4.91
CA ASN A 433 17.12 7.27 -3.63
C ASN A 433 18.38 6.37 -3.60
N CYS A 434 19.02 6.15 -4.75
CA CYS A 434 20.23 5.34 -4.87
C CYS A 434 21.45 6.26 -4.85
N HIS A 435 21.92 6.60 -3.65
CA HIS A 435 22.90 7.67 -3.44
C HIS A 435 24.26 7.42 -4.12
N ASN A 436 24.66 6.17 -4.30
CA ASN A 436 25.95 5.79 -4.89
C ASN A 436 25.89 5.49 -6.39
N LEU A 437 24.73 5.65 -7.05
CA LEU A 437 24.60 5.41 -8.49
C LEU A 437 25.42 6.46 -9.27
N GLU A 438 26.53 6.04 -9.87
CA GLU A 438 27.43 6.94 -10.60
C GLU A 438 27.15 6.99 -12.10
N LYS A 439 26.78 5.85 -12.69
CA LYS A 439 26.74 5.67 -14.15
C LYS A 439 25.57 4.78 -14.59
N LEU A 440 25.00 5.16 -15.72
CA LEU A 440 24.06 4.36 -16.49
C LEU A 440 24.78 3.62 -17.62
N PRO A 441 24.21 2.51 -18.13
CA PRO A 441 24.86 1.70 -19.15
C PRO A 441 25.02 2.47 -20.47
N PRO A 442 26.13 2.29 -21.20
CA PRO A 442 26.46 3.09 -22.38
C PRO A 442 25.53 2.87 -23.58
N TYR A 443 24.71 1.82 -23.56
CA TYR A 443 23.77 1.47 -24.62
C TYR A 443 22.29 1.59 -24.18
N LEU A 444 22.00 2.34 -23.11
CA LEU A 444 20.64 2.53 -22.59
C LEU A 444 19.62 2.93 -23.66
N GLY A 445 20.05 3.72 -24.66
CA GLY A 445 19.26 4.11 -25.84
C GLY A 445 18.70 2.97 -26.69
N ASN A 446 19.14 1.72 -26.48
CA ASN A 446 18.62 0.54 -27.16
C ASN A 446 17.25 0.08 -26.64
N LEU A 447 16.79 0.62 -25.51
CA LEU A 447 15.48 0.33 -24.93
C LEU A 447 14.35 1.06 -25.69
N LYS A 448 14.00 0.56 -26.89
CA LYS A 448 13.05 1.25 -27.78
C LYS A 448 11.60 1.26 -27.28
N SER A 449 11.27 0.39 -26.33
CA SER A 449 9.95 0.31 -25.69
C SER A 449 9.83 1.18 -24.43
N LEU A 450 10.93 1.76 -23.93
CA LEU A 450 10.95 2.49 -22.67
C LEU A 450 10.11 3.78 -22.79
N GLN A 451 9.13 3.93 -21.91
CA GLN A 451 8.21 5.05 -21.83
C GLN A 451 8.48 5.92 -20.60
N ILE A 452 8.94 5.32 -19.51
CA ILE A 452 9.25 6.00 -18.25
C ILE A 452 10.71 5.71 -17.88
N LEU A 453 11.48 6.77 -17.70
CA LEU A 453 12.81 6.72 -17.09
C LEU A 453 12.80 7.67 -15.89
N ARG A 454 12.84 7.10 -14.69
CA ARG A 454 12.92 7.84 -13.43
C ARG A 454 14.25 7.59 -12.75
N LEU A 455 14.96 8.67 -12.46
CA LEU A 455 16.26 8.75 -11.83
C LEU A 455 16.18 9.85 -10.77
N SER A 456 15.44 9.61 -9.69
CA SER A 456 15.19 10.64 -8.66
C SER A 456 16.09 10.44 -7.45
N ALA A 457 16.58 11.52 -6.84
CA ALA A 457 17.44 11.46 -5.65
C ALA A 457 18.66 10.53 -5.83
N CYS A 458 19.32 10.65 -6.99
CA CYS A 458 20.58 9.95 -7.30
C CYS A 458 21.73 10.97 -7.35
N PRO A 459 22.19 11.50 -6.19
CA PRO A 459 23.14 12.60 -6.12
C PRO A 459 24.50 12.28 -6.77
N SER A 460 24.97 11.04 -6.82
CA SER A 460 26.26 10.69 -7.44
C SER A 460 26.22 10.62 -8.98
N LEU A 461 25.05 10.68 -9.60
CA LEU A 461 24.89 10.57 -11.05
C LEU A 461 25.34 11.88 -11.72
N LYS A 462 26.44 11.82 -12.46
CA LYS A 462 27.08 13.01 -13.05
C LYS A 462 26.53 13.38 -14.43
N MET A 463 26.15 12.38 -15.22
CA MET A 463 25.74 12.54 -16.61
C MET A 463 24.76 11.44 -17.03
N LEU A 464 23.82 11.79 -17.90
CA LEU A 464 23.09 10.81 -18.69
C LEU A 464 23.92 10.41 -19.92
N PRO A 465 23.95 9.13 -20.34
CA PRO A 465 24.69 8.72 -21.51
C PRO A 465 24.11 9.41 -22.78
N PRO A 466 24.94 9.78 -23.78
CA PRO A 466 24.44 10.48 -24.97
C PRO A 466 23.31 9.74 -25.70
N CYS A 467 23.35 8.40 -25.67
CA CYS A 467 22.35 7.51 -26.26
C CYS A 467 20.99 7.56 -25.57
N THR A 468 20.84 8.17 -24.38
CA THR A 468 19.52 8.45 -23.77
C THR A 468 18.62 9.23 -24.73
N SER A 469 19.21 10.02 -25.62
CA SER A 469 18.53 10.73 -26.71
C SER A 469 17.84 9.81 -27.73
N ASP A 470 18.21 8.53 -27.78
CA ASP A 470 17.71 7.56 -28.76
C ASP A 470 16.54 6.70 -28.22
N LEU A 471 16.03 7.00 -27.02
CA LEU A 471 14.86 6.40 -26.39
C LEU A 471 13.56 6.87 -27.08
N ALA A 472 13.29 6.33 -28.27
CA ALA A 472 12.24 6.82 -29.16
C ALA A 472 10.80 6.80 -28.58
N SER A 473 10.54 5.95 -27.58
CA SER A 473 9.22 5.82 -26.92
C SER A 473 9.09 6.58 -25.61
N LEU A 474 10.13 7.28 -25.16
CA LEU A 474 10.14 7.93 -23.85
C LEU A 474 9.09 9.04 -23.79
N LYS A 475 8.21 8.95 -22.78
CA LYS A 475 7.13 9.91 -22.49
C LYS A 475 7.42 10.72 -21.22
N PHE A 476 8.08 10.11 -20.24
CA PHE A 476 8.41 10.76 -18.99
C PHE A 476 9.88 10.54 -18.64
N LEU A 477 10.56 11.65 -18.34
CA LEU A 477 11.92 11.67 -17.80
C LEU A 477 11.90 12.40 -16.46
N ASP A 478 12.29 11.71 -15.40
CA ASP A 478 12.48 12.29 -14.08
C ASP A 478 13.94 12.15 -13.71
N ILE A 479 14.57 13.29 -13.45
CA ILE A 479 15.96 13.41 -12.99
C ILE A 479 16.03 14.22 -11.69
N SER A 480 14.89 14.43 -11.02
CA SER A 480 14.80 15.31 -9.85
C SER A 480 15.77 14.90 -8.74
N GLN A 481 16.28 15.87 -7.97
CA GLN A 481 17.25 15.66 -6.90
C GLN A 481 18.56 14.96 -7.33
N CYS A 482 18.85 14.89 -8.63
CA CYS A 482 20.18 14.54 -9.14
C CYS A 482 21.11 15.76 -9.10
N VAL A 483 21.52 16.17 -7.90
CA VAL A 483 22.21 17.44 -7.66
C VAL A 483 23.55 17.60 -8.41
N ASN A 484 24.26 16.52 -8.73
CA ASN A 484 25.53 16.56 -9.49
C ASN A 484 25.36 16.33 -11.00
N LEU A 485 24.12 16.24 -11.50
CA LEU A 485 23.85 16.06 -12.92
C LEU A 485 24.13 17.37 -13.67
N LYS A 486 25.20 17.39 -14.47
CA LYS A 486 25.74 18.65 -15.03
C LYS A 486 25.01 19.18 -16.26
N ALA A 487 24.46 18.28 -17.08
CA ALA A 487 23.84 18.63 -18.34
C ALA A 487 22.87 17.53 -18.81
N LEU A 488 21.85 17.94 -19.55
CA LEU A 488 21.06 17.04 -20.39
C LEU A 488 21.88 16.65 -21.65
N PRO A 489 21.64 15.47 -22.25
CA PRO A 489 22.27 15.08 -23.51
C PRO A 489 22.01 16.11 -24.63
N GLU A 490 23.04 16.45 -25.42
CA GLU A 490 22.91 17.36 -26.56
C GLU A 490 21.87 16.90 -27.59
N GLY A 491 21.56 15.60 -27.64
CA GLY A 491 20.56 15.03 -28.52
C GLY A 491 19.14 14.98 -27.95
N ILE A 492 18.85 15.54 -26.77
CA ILE A 492 17.55 15.38 -26.08
C ILE A 492 16.35 15.71 -26.99
N GLY A 493 16.50 16.68 -27.90
CA GLY A 493 15.50 17.03 -28.91
C GLY A 493 15.01 15.91 -29.83
N LYS A 494 15.74 14.79 -29.92
CA LYS A 494 15.33 13.59 -30.66
C LYS A 494 14.14 12.87 -30.02
N LEU A 495 13.88 13.09 -28.73
CA LEU A 495 12.81 12.45 -27.97
C LEU A 495 11.44 13.00 -28.37
N SER A 496 10.95 12.56 -29.53
CA SER A 496 9.72 13.08 -30.16
C SER A 496 8.44 12.79 -29.37
N ARG A 497 8.44 11.82 -28.47
CA ARG A 497 7.29 11.41 -27.64
C ARG A 497 7.37 11.89 -26.20
N LEU A 498 8.42 12.64 -25.82
CA LEU A 498 8.59 13.10 -24.45
C LEU A 498 7.52 14.14 -24.13
N GLU A 499 6.67 13.82 -23.15
CA GLU A 499 5.50 14.60 -22.73
C GLU A 499 5.80 15.41 -21.46
N LYS A 500 6.57 14.84 -20.53
CA LYS A 500 6.88 15.45 -19.25
C LYS A 500 8.36 15.28 -18.86
N ILE A 501 8.95 16.34 -18.30
CA ILE A 501 10.26 16.30 -17.65
C ILE A 501 10.12 16.81 -16.21
N ASP A 502 10.63 16.06 -15.23
CA ASP A 502 10.84 16.53 -13.87
C ASP A 502 12.34 16.66 -13.59
N MET A 503 12.75 17.86 -13.19
CA MET A 503 14.14 18.23 -12.92
C MET A 503 14.24 19.21 -11.75
N ARG A 504 13.33 19.07 -10.77
CA ARG A 504 13.41 19.77 -9.48
C ARG A 504 14.72 19.44 -8.78
N GLU A 505 15.29 20.42 -8.09
CA GLU A 505 16.55 20.27 -7.35
C GLU A 505 17.70 19.71 -8.22
N CYS A 506 17.70 20.08 -9.51
CA CYS A 506 18.80 19.84 -10.43
C CYS A 506 19.55 21.13 -10.71
N LEU A 507 20.86 21.16 -10.47
CA LEU A 507 21.72 22.33 -10.68
C LEU A 507 22.09 22.54 -12.16
N LEU A 508 21.15 22.31 -13.09
CA LEU A 508 21.37 22.44 -14.52
C LEU A 508 21.54 23.91 -14.92
N VAL A 509 22.75 24.28 -15.32
CA VAL A 509 23.08 25.68 -15.67
C VAL A 509 22.62 26.05 -17.08
N LYS A 510 22.46 25.07 -17.98
CA LYS A 510 22.11 25.28 -19.40
C LYS A 510 21.25 24.15 -19.95
N LEU A 511 20.34 24.51 -20.85
CA LEU A 511 19.62 23.56 -21.70
C LEU A 511 20.38 23.37 -23.04
N PRO A 512 20.43 22.15 -23.58
CA PRO A 512 21.00 21.91 -24.90
C PRO A 512 20.14 22.58 -25.98
N TYR A 513 20.75 23.03 -27.07
CA TYR A 513 20.04 23.72 -28.17
C TYR A 513 18.92 22.86 -28.76
N SER A 514 19.07 21.52 -28.72
CA SER A 514 18.07 20.59 -29.22
C SER A 514 16.81 20.51 -28.35
N ALA A 515 16.81 21.02 -27.11
CA ALA A 515 15.61 21.03 -26.26
C ALA A 515 14.43 21.76 -26.91
N ALA A 516 14.71 22.78 -27.75
CA ALA A 516 13.72 23.47 -28.58
C ALA A 516 12.94 22.51 -29.51
N SER A 517 13.55 21.38 -29.90
CA SER A 517 12.98 20.40 -30.84
C SER A 517 12.06 19.35 -30.20
N LEU A 518 11.89 19.32 -28.87
CA LEU A 518 10.96 18.39 -28.20
C LEU A 518 9.49 18.73 -28.54
N LYS A 519 8.91 18.05 -29.55
CA LYS A 519 7.60 18.40 -30.12
C LYS A 519 6.40 18.07 -29.23
N SER A 520 6.50 17.02 -28.43
CA SER A 520 5.38 16.52 -27.61
C SER A 520 5.43 17.00 -26.15
N LEU A 521 6.42 17.82 -25.79
CA LEU A 521 6.64 18.25 -24.42
C LEU A 521 5.53 19.21 -23.98
N ARG A 522 4.80 18.81 -22.93
CA ARG A 522 3.65 19.53 -22.38
C ARG A 522 3.89 20.05 -20.98
N ALA A 523 4.71 19.38 -20.19
CA ALA A 523 4.97 19.75 -18.80
C ALA A 523 6.46 19.69 -18.47
N VAL A 524 6.98 20.72 -17.82
CA VAL A 524 8.30 20.74 -17.20
C VAL A 524 8.14 21.17 -15.75
N ILE A 525 8.62 20.35 -14.82
CA ILE A 525 8.72 20.69 -13.40
C ILE A 525 10.19 20.98 -13.10
N CYS A 526 10.50 22.18 -12.62
CA CYS A 526 11.87 22.62 -12.39
C CYS A 526 11.95 23.70 -11.31
N ASP A 527 13.17 24.00 -10.87
CA ASP A 527 13.43 25.09 -9.94
C ASP A 527 13.31 26.45 -10.63
N GLU A 528 13.13 27.50 -9.83
CA GLU A 528 12.99 28.89 -10.30
C GLU A 528 14.15 29.30 -11.23
N ASP A 529 15.38 28.92 -10.86
CA ASP A 529 16.63 29.26 -11.57
C ASP A 529 16.71 28.69 -12.99
N VAL A 530 16.01 27.59 -13.28
CA VAL A 530 16.02 26.94 -14.60
C VAL A 530 14.71 27.21 -15.36
N SER A 531 13.68 27.68 -14.67
CA SER A 531 12.35 27.91 -15.24
C SER A 531 12.36 28.91 -16.40
N TRP A 532 13.21 29.95 -16.35
CA TRP A 532 13.30 30.93 -17.44
C TRP A 532 13.87 30.31 -18.72
N LEU A 533 14.80 29.35 -18.62
CA LEU A 533 15.42 28.69 -19.78
C LEU A 533 14.37 27.92 -20.59
N TRP A 534 13.39 27.32 -19.91
CA TRP A 534 12.28 26.62 -20.55
C TRP A 534 11.24 27.58 -21.12
N LYS A 535 10.95 28.69 -20.43
CA LYS A 535 10.01 29.72 -20.90
C LYS A 535 10.54 30.41 -22.17
N ASP A 536 11.85 30.60 -22.29
CA ASP A 536 12.50 31.21 -23.46
C ASP A 536 12.38 30.38 -24.75
N LEU A 537 12.10 29.07 -24.64
CA LEU A 537 11.91 28.20 -25.81
C LEU A 537 10.63 28.52 -26.61
N LYS A 538 9.76 29.43 -26.11
CA LYS A 538 8.52 29.91 -26.76
C LYS A 538 7.64 28.78 -27.34
N LYS A 539 7.60 27.63 -26.68
CA LYS A 539 6.75 26.51 -27.10
C LYS A 539 5.29 26.76 -26.74
N VAL A 540 4.43 26.60 -27.75
CA VAL A 540 2.98 26.65 -27.58
C VAL A 540 2.53 25.41 -26.79
N ASN A 541 1.74 25.61 -25.72
CA ASN A 541 1.22 24.56 -24.83
C ASN A 541 2.24 23.85 -23.92
N LEU A 542 3.39 24.48 -23.64
CA LEU A 542 4.30 24.04 -22.58
C LEU A 542 3.90 24.67 -21.24
N ASP A 543 3.50 23.85 -20.28
CA ASP A 543 3.32 24.25 -18.89
C ASP A 543 4.65 24.10 -18.13
N VAL A 544 5.12 25.19 -17.53
CA VAL A 544 6.36 25.21 -16.73
C VAL A 544 5.97 25.43 -15.28
N GLN A 545 5.97 24.35 -14.51
CA GLN A 545 5.64 24.34 -13.10
C GLN A 545 6.92 24.58 -12.29
N VAL A 546 6.95 25.69 -11.57
CA VAL A 546 8.04 26.00 -10.64
C VAL A 546 7.70 25.31 -9.32
N ALA A 547 8.58 24.43 -8.85
CA ALA A 547 8.39 23.81 -7.55
C ALA A 547 8.54 24.89 -6.46
N GLU A 548 7.54 25.02 -5.59
CA GLU A 548 7.72 25.79 -4.36
C GLU A 548 8.83 25.12 -3.54
N LYS A 549 9.77 25.91 -3.02
CA LYS A 549 10.84 25.42 -2.13
C LYS A 549 10.19 24.87 -0.86
N CYS A 550 9.82 23.60 -0.85
CA CYS A 550 9.39 22.91 0.35
C CYS A 550 10.61 22.65 1.22
N PHE A 551 10.99 23.64 2.03
CA PHE A 551 11.84 23.42 3.20
C PHE A 551 11.01 22.68 4.25
N ASN A 552 10.75 21.39 4.06
CA ASN A 552 10.15 20.59 5.12
C ASN A 552 11.22 19.68 5.70
N LEU A 553 11.56 19.95 6.97
CA LEU A 553 12.58 19.25 7.75
C LEU A 553 12.02 17.98 8.42
N ASP A 554 10.82 17.53 8.03
CA ASP A 554 10.09 16.41 8.66
C ASP A 554 10.80 15.04 8.52
N TRP A 555 11.87 14.94 7.73
CA TRP A 555 12.70 13.73 7.60
C TRP A 555 13.73 13.56 8.74
N LEU A 556 13.86 14.54 9.64
CA LEU A 556 14.75 14.45 10.81
C LEU A 556 14.12 13.82 12.05
N ASP A 557 12.80 13.56 12.05
CA ASP A 557 12.09 13.05 13.23
C ASP A 557 12.01 11.51 13.31
N ASP A 558 12.53 10.78 12.31
CA ASP A 558 12.53 9.30 12.27
C ASP A 558 13.93 8.66 12.50
N CYS A 559 14.77 9.26 13.34
CA CYS A 559 16.03 8.65 13.83
C CYS A 559 15.83 7.81 15.10
#